data_AF-A0A741BMJ2-F1
#
_entry.id   AF-A0A741BMJ2-F1
#
_cell.length_a   1.000
_cell.length_b   1.000
_cell.length_c   1.000
_cell.angle_alpha   90.00
_cell.angle_beta   90.00
_cell.angle_gamma   90.00
#
_symmetry.space_group_name_H-M   'P 1'
#
loop_
_entity.id
_entity.type
_entity.pdbx_description
1 polymer ?
#
loop_
_entity_poly.entity_id
_entity_poly.type
_entity_poly.pdbx_seq_one_letter_code
_entity_poly.pdbx_strand_id
1 'polypeptide(L)'
;MIKQHFQNELVKCGYPDDLTIEYSLGYCQGDGVAFYGDLSVDDVKALMNRLFSTEPGQVDAVSRVKNLMAQKDIENMLSVLREYGSCDLSITRNSHGHHYSHWNCMNIDDNVDFTGIFPDDDSMIGTGIEGINQDMVERWQDLWERFVLELADDVKSLSKKLEADGYSLIEASPCEDEVVWERATENYLVRVTELPERDFDMGHWDDEVRDQTICSILEGKERVLGLRVEVLSRENEIVLGEESLHGLTVASDDKSYAGYRRELLRGAIQQTRDFFSRHLKAA
;
A
#
# COMPACT_ATOMS: atom_id res chain seq x y z
N MET A 1 2.85 -7.05 5.69
CA MET A 1 1.85 -6.80 4.63
C MET A 1 1.67 -5.31 4.30
N ILE A 2 1.11 -4.48 5.19
CA ILE A 2 0.66 -3.10 4.89
C ILE A 2 1.77 -2.19 4.34
N LYS A 3 2.90 -2.06 5.05
CA LYS A 3 4.01 -1.19 4.59
C LYS A 3 4.52 -1.57 3.20
N GLN A 4 4.58 -2.87 2.90
CA GLN A 4 5.01 -3.37 1.60
C GLN A 4 4.00 -3.01 0.50
N HIS A 5 2.69 -3.15 0.77
CA HIS A 5 1.65 -2.69 -0.15
C HIS A 5 1.83 -1.20 -0.48
N PHE A 6 2.04 -0.36 0.54
CA PHE A 6 2.24 1.07 0.34
C PHE A 6 3.46 1.36 -0.53
N GLN A 7 4.59 0.69 -0.28
CA GLN A 7 5.79 0.84 -1.11
C GLN A 7 5.54 0.42 -2.56
N ASN A 8 4.89 -0.73 -2.77
CA ASN A 8 4.62 -1.24 -4.11
C ASN A 8 3.69 -0.30 -4.88
N GLU A 9 2.66 0.24 -4.23
CA GLU A 9 1.74 1.19 -4.86
C GLU A 9 2.41 2.53 -5.20
N LEU A 10 3.28 3.05 -4.33
CA LEU A 10 4.09 4.24 -4.63
C LEU A 10 4.97 4.01 -5.88
N VAL A 11 5.69 2.88 -5.93
CA VAL A 11 6.55 2.51 -7.06
C VAL A 11 5.75 2.33 -8.34
N LYS A 12 4.56 1.68 -8.29
CA LYS A 12 3.65 1.57 -9.44
C LYS A 12 3.18 2.94 -9.95
N CYS A 13 3.08 3.93 -9.06
CA CYS A 13 2.78 5.32 -9.40
C CYS A 13 4.02 6.13 -9.82
N GLY A 14 5.20 5.52 -9.95
CA GLY A 14 6.42 6.17 -10.42
C GLY A 14 7.18 6.96 -9.36
N TYR A 15 6.86 6.78 -8.08
CA TYR A 15 7.67 7.29 -6.96
C TYR A 15 8.88 6.37 -6.70
N PRO A 16 9.97 6.90 -6.11
CA PRO A 16 11.15 6.09 -5.81
C PRO A 16 10.88 5.06 -4.72
N ASP A 17 11.70 4.00 -4.71
CA ASP A 17 11.54 2.86 -3.82
C ASP A 17 12.13 3.07 -2.41
N ASP A 18 12.82 4.20 -2.19
CA ASP A 18 13.52 4.56 -0.97
C ASP A 18 12.81 5.64 -0.13
N LEU A 19 11.58 6.02 -0.51
CA LEU A 19 10.78 6.95 0.28
C LEU A 19 10.55 6.45 1.71
N THR A 20 10.66 7.36 2.67
CA THR A 20 10.32 7.09 4.06
C THR A 20 8.81 7.09 4.23
N ILE A 21 8.21 5.91 4.37
CA ILE A 21 6.78 5.72 4.64
C ILE A 21 6.52 5.68 6.16
N GLU A 22 5.63 6.54 6.63
CA GLU A 22 5.07 6.57 7.98
C GLU A 22 3.56 6.41 7.92
N TYR A 23 2.96 5.65 8.83
CA TYR A 23 1.50 5.47 8.86
C TYR A 23 1.00 5.19 10.28
N SER A 24 -0.26 5.57 10.51
CA SER A 24 -1.05 5.22 11.69
C SER A 24 -2.44 4.83 11.24
N LEU A 25 -2.94 3.68 11.69
CA LEU A 25 -4.24 3.11 11.29
C LEU A 25 -4.94 2.54 12.52
N GLY A 26 -5.20 3.41 13.50
CA GLY A 26 -5.81 3.07 14.79
C GLY A 26 -7.29 3.44 14.93
N TYR A 27 -7.95 3.86 13.84
CA TYR A 27 -9.30 4.43 13.82
C TYR A 27 -9.44 5.73 14.64
N CYS A 28 -8.52 6.68 14.46
CA CYS A 28 -8.51 7.99 15.09
C CYS A 28 -8.31 9.14 14.08
N GLN A 29 -8.62 10.38 14.48
CA GLN A 29 -8.60 11.55 13.59
C GLN A 29 -7.21 11.90 13.02
N GLY A 30 -6.13 11.37 13.59
CA GLY A 30 -4.75 11.61 13.14
C GLY A 30 -4.18 10.51 12.24
N ASP A 31 -4.99 9.53 11.88
CA ASP A 31 -4.58 8.39 11.07
C ASP A 31 -4.42 8.74 9.60
N GLY A 32 -3.63 7.91 8.93
CA GLY A 32 -3.38 8.00 7.52
C GLY A 32 -2.04 7.39 7.14
N VAL A 33 -1.59 7.77 5.96
CA VAL A 33 -0.26 7.45 5.43
C VAL A 33 0.43 8.73 5.01
N ALA A 34 1.70 8.89 5.35
CA ALA A 34 2.57 9.93 4.83
C ALA A 34 3.87 9.33 4.31
N PHE A 35 4.44 9.95 3.29
CA PHE A 35 5.70 9.50 2.70
C PHE A 35 6.58 10.71 2.37
N TYR A 36 7.89 10.54 2.56
CA TYR A 36 8.87 11.63 2.50
C TYR A 36 10.13 11.18 1.77
N GLY A 37 10.78 12.11 1.08
CA GLY A 37 12.04 11.86 0.40
C GLY A 37 12.29 12.80 -0.75
N ASP A 38 13.49 12.69 -1.31
CA ASP A 38 13.93 13.47 -2.46
C ASP A 38 13.45 12.81 -3.76
N LEU A 39 13.21 13.62 -4.80
CA LEU A 39 12.81 13.15 -6.12
C LEU A 39 13.92 13.47 -7.12
N SER A 40 14.54 12.42 -7.68
CA SER A 40 15.54 12.58 -8.73
C SER A 40 14.90 13.03 -10.05
N VAL A 41 15.73 13.47 -11.00
CA VAL A 41 15.26 13.81 -12.37
C VAL A 41 14.56 12.62 -13.04
N ASP A 42 14.99 11.38 -12.74
CA ASP A 42 14.37 10.17 -13.27
C ASP A 42 12.97 9.93 -12.66
N ASP A 43 12.81 10.18 -11.36
CA ASP A 43 11.51 10.11 -10.68
C ASP A 43 10.57 11.20 -11.19
N VAL A 44 11.06 12.43 -11.33
CA VAL A 44 10.31 13.56 -11.90
C VAL A 44 9.85 13.22 -13.32
N LYS A 45 10.70 12.62 -14.15
CA LYS A 45 10.32 12.17 -15.49
C LYS A 45 9.20 11.14 -15.44
N ALA A 46 9.30 10.14 -14.56
CA ALA A 46 8.25 9.12 -14.40
C ALA A 46 6.92 9.74 -13.95
N LEU A 47 6.96 10.64 -12.96
CA LEU A 47 5.80 11.35 -12.44
C LEU A 47 5.18 12.29 -13.50
N MET A 48 5.99 13.05 -14.24
CA MET A 48 5.51 13.90 -15.34
C MET A 48 4.83 13.07 -16.44
N ASN A 49 5.40 11.93 -16.82
CA ASN A 49 4.78 11.06 -17.82
C ASN A 49 3.41 10.55 -17.37
N ARG A 50 3.25 10.24 -16.08
CA ARG A 50 1.98 9.79 -15.51
C ARG A 50 0.97 10.93 -15.38
N LEU A 51 1.36 12.02 -14.72
CA LEU A 51 0.47 13.16 -14.42
C LEU A 51 0.12 13.94 -15.69
N PHE A 52 1.05 14.06 -16.63
CA PHE A 52 0.83 14.67 -17.94
C PHE A 52 0.62 13.63 -19.03
N SER A 53 -0.10 12.55 -18.72
CA SER A 53 -0.43 11.51 -19.69
C SER A 53 -1.12 12.09 -20.93
N THR A 54 -0.79 11.52 -22.08
CA THR A 54 -1.38 11.83 -23.39
C THR A 54 -2.33 10.73 -23.86
N GLU A 55 -2.47 9.66 -23.07
CA GLU A 55 -3.29 8.51 -23.42
C GLU A 55 -4.79 8.85 -23.38
N PRO A 56 -5.58 8.37 -24.35
CA PRO A 56 -7.02 8.58 -24.34
C PRO A 56 -7.68 8.00 -23.09
N GLY A 57 -8.44 8.82 -22.37
CA GLY A 57 -9.24 8.39 -21.20
C GLY A 57 -8.56 8.51 -19.84
N GLN A 58 -7.25 8.81 -19.78
CA GLN A 58 -6.52 9.06 -18.53
C GLN A 58 -6.77 10.47 -17.98
N VAL A 59 -6.89 11.47 -18.87
CA VAL A 59 -7.19 12.87 -18.53
C VAL A 59 -8.29 13.40 -19.46
N ASP A 60 -8.89 14.53 -19.09
CA ASP A 60 -9.88 15.19 -19.94
C ASP A 60 -9.27 15.63 -21.29
N ALA A 61 -10.12 15.80 -22.30
CA ALA A 61 -9.67 16.07 -23.66
C ALA A 61 -8.86 17.38 -23.80
N VAL A 62 -9.15 18.40 -22.99
CA VAL A 62 -8.43 19.68 -23.02
C VAL A 62 -7.05 19.52 -22.40
N SER A 63 -6.97 18.90 -21.22
CA SER A 63 -5.70 18.61 -20.56
C SER A 63 -4.82 17.71 -21.43
N ARG A 64 -5.39 16.71 -22.10
CA ARG A 64 -4.66 15.86 -23.04
C ARG A 64 -4.02 16.64 -24.18
N VAL A 65 -4.73 17.60 -24.77
CA VAL A 65 -4.18 18.46 -25.84
C VAL A 65 -3.05 19.33 -25.30
N LYS A 66 -3.22 19.94 -24.12
CA LYS A 66 -2.15 20.71 -23.46
C LYS A 66 -0.91 19.85 -23.21
N ASN A 67 -1.10 18.63 -22.69
CA ASN A 67 -0.01 17.70 -22.40
C ASN A 67 0.73 17.27 -23.67
N LEU A 68 -0.01 17.02 -24.78
CA LEU A 68 0.58 16.72 -26.10
C LEU A 68 1.44 17.87 -26.62
N MET A 69 0.98 19.11 -26.46
CA MET A 69 1.73 20.30 -26.88
C MET A 69 2.99 20.50 -26.03
N ALA A 70 2.95 20.12 -24.76
CA ALA A 70 4.06 20.27 -23.82
C ALA A 70 5.15 19.20 -23.94
N GLN A 71 4.94 18.07 -24.64
CA GLN A 71 5.88 16.93 -24.61
C GLN A 71 7.32 17.31 -24.99
N LYS A 72 7.51 18.09 -26.07
CA LYS A 72 8.84 18.54 -26.49
C LYS A 72 9.49 19.46 -25.45
N ASP A 73 8.69 20.31 -24.81
CA ASP A 73 9.16 21.18 -23.74
C ASP A 73 9.56 20.37 -22.50
N ILE A 74 8.77 19.34 -22.12
CA ILE A 74 9.11 18.40 -21.03
C ILE A 74 10.46 17.73 -21.29
N GLU A 75 10.66 17.17 -22.49
CA GLU A 75 11.90 16.46 -22.83
C GLU A 75 13.13 17.37 -22.74
N ASN A 76 13.03 18.57 -23.32
CA ASN A 76 14.10 19.56 -23.30
C ASN A 76 14.39 20.05 -21.89
N MET A 77 13.34 20.39 -21.13
CA MET A 77 13.41 20.86 -19.75
C MET A 77 14.08 19.83 -18.84
N LEU A 78 13.72 18.55 -18.94
CA LEU A 78 14.35 17.46 -18.19
C LEU A 78 15.82 17.24 -18.58
N SER A 79 16.16 17.43 -19.87
CA SER A 79 17.55 17.38 -20.34
C SER A 79 18.37 18.51 -19.71
N VAL A 80 17.80 19.72 -19.66
CA VAL A 80 18.45 20.88 -19.06
C VAL A 80 18.65 20.70 -17.56
N LEU A 81 17.62 20.22 -16.84
CA LEU A 81 17.75 19.90 -15.41
C LEU A 81 18.88 18.92 -15.14
N ARG A 82 19.05 17.90 -15.99
CA ARG A 82 20.06 16.86 -15.79
C ARG A 82 21.49 17.36 -16.02
N GLU A 83 21.68 18.22 -17.02
CA GLU A 83 23.02 18.61 -17.49
C GLU A 83 23.49 19.97 -16.97
N TYR A 84 22.56 20.89 -16.67
CA TYR A 84 22.86 22.30 -16.38
C TYR A 84 22.23 22.79 -15.08
N GLY A 85 21.27 22.06 -14.49
CA GLY A 85 20.56 22.45 -13.28
C GLY A 85 20.80 21.53 -12.08
N SER A 86 20.08 21.81 -10.99
CA SER A 86 19.81 20.88 -9.90
C SER A 86 18.30 20.60 -9.86
N CYS A 87 17.94 19.35 -9.54
CA CYS A 87 16.56 18.96 -9.31
C CYS A 87 16.33 18.92 -7.80
N ASP A 88 16.17 20.10 -7.20
CA ASP A 88 15.95 20.25 -5.77
C ASP A 88 14.44 20.18 -5.49
N LEU A 89 13.88 18.98 -5.63
CA LEU A 89 12.48 18.67 -5.42
C LEU A 89 12.34 17.54 -4.39
N SER A 90 11.55 17.76 -3.34
CA SER A 90 11.35 16.76 -2.28
C SER A 90 9.96 16.83 -1.67
N ILE A 91 9.53 15.71 -1.09
CA ILE A 91 8.32 15.62 -0.27
C ILE A 91 8.75 15.74 1.19
N THR A 92 8.43 16.87 1.81
CA THR A 92 8.91 17.21 3.16
C THR A 92 7.80 17.16 4.19
N ARG A 93 8.20 16.95 5.44
CA ARG A 93 7.31 16.97 6.60
C ARG A 93 6.94 18.41 6.94
N ASN A 94 5.64 18.68 7.07
CA ASN A 94 5.16 19.96 7.60
C ASN A 94 4.83 19.90 9.10
N SER A 95 4.33 20.99 9.67
CA SER A 95 4.06 21.09 11.10
C SER A 95 3.08 20.05 11.66
N HIS A 96 2.13 19.56 10.86
CA HIS A 96 1.22 18.48 11.27
C HIS A 96 1.95 17.14 11.37
N GLY A 97 2.94 16.91 10.51
CA GLY A 97 3.71 15.67 10.44
C GLY A 97 4.60 15.40 11.66
N HIS A 98 4.73 16.34 12.61
CA HIS A 98 5.41 16.09 13.88
C HIS A 98 4.59 15.23 14.86
N HIS A 99 3.28 15.11 14.60
CA HIS A 99 2.35 14.39 15.49
C HIS A 99 1.53 13.34 14.76
N TYR A 100 1.40 13.47 13.45
CA TYR A 100 0.54 12.62 12.64
C TYR A 100 1.25 12.16 11.36
N SER A 101 0.67 11.18 10.69
CA SER A 101 1.22 10.63 9.44
C SER A 101 0.09 10.47 8.42
N HIS A 102 -0.53 11.59 8.00
CA HIS A 102 -1.65 11.58 7.05
C HIS A 102 -1.46 12.56 5.90
N TRP A 103 -2.42 12.61 4.96
CA TRP A 103 -2.35 13.38 3.71
C TRP A 103 -2.00 14.87 3.86
N ASN A 104 -2.27 15.48 5.02
CA ASN A 104 -1.98 16.90 5.29
C ASN A 104 -0.63 17.12 5.99
N CYS A 105 0.18 16.08 6.14
CA CYS A 105 1.49 16.12 6.81
C CYS A 105 2.67 16.33 5.85
N MET A 106 2.37 16.44 4.55
CA MET A 106 3.36 16.51 3.46
C MET A 106 3.27 17.85 2.75
N ASN A 107 4.43 18.41 2.42
CA ASN A 107 4.60 19.54 1.53
C ASN A 107 5.46 19.11 0.33
N ILE A 108 5.29 19.79 -0.80
CA ILE A 108 6.28 19.75 -1.88
C ILE A 108 7.23 20.93 -1.64
N ASP A 109 8.51 20.62 -1.44
CA ASP A 109 9.58 21.62 -1.39
C ASP A 109 10.30 21.58 -2.73
N ASP A 110 10.31 22.73 -3.42
CA ASP A 110 10.78 22.90 -4.79
C ASP A 110 11.62 24.18 -4.85
N ASN A 111 12.85 24.06 -5.37
CA ASN A 111 13.74 25.19 -5.61
C ASN A 111 14.24 25.25 -7.07
N VAL A 112 13.53 24.61 -7.99
CA VAL A 112 13.87 24.64 -9.42
C VAL A 112 13.44 25.98 -10.03
N ASP A 113 14.41 26.71 -10.56
CA ASP A 113 14.21 27.96 -11.30
C ASP A 113 14.88 27.87 -12.67
N PHE A 114 14.09 27.59 -13.71
CA PHE A 114 14.59 27.52 -15.09
C PHE A 114 15.12 28.86 -15.59
N THR A 115 14.52 29.96 -15.15
CA THR A 115 14.90 31.31 -15.58
C THR A 115 16.26 31.73 -15.03
N GLY A 116 16.71 31.10 -13.94
CA GLY A 116 18.02 31.30 -13.33
C GLY A 116 19.13 30.39 -13.87
N ILE A 117 18.82 29.34 -14.66
CA ILE A 117 19.83 28.38 -15.17
C ILE A 117 20.78 29.06 -16.18
N PHE A 118 20.24 29.92 -17.03
CA PHE A 118 20.97 30.55 -18.13
C PHE A 118 21.14 32.05 -17.86
N PRO A 119 22.35 32.53 -17.54
CA PRO A 119 22.58 33.96 -17.28
C PRO A 119 22.51 34.85 -18.54
N ASP A 120 22.70 34.25 -19.72
CA ASP A 120 22.66 34.92 -21.03
C ASP A 120 22.32 33.95 -22.18
N ASP A 121 21.94 34.49 -23.34
CA ASP A 121 21.60 33.70 -24.54
C ASP A 121 22.76 32.80 -25.01
N ASP A 122 24.02 33.20 -24.79
CA ASP A 122 25.20 32.43 -25.22
C ASP A 122 25.32 31.12 -24.41
N SER A 123 24.97 31.15 -23.13
CA SER A 123 24.94 29.96 -22.27
C SER A 123 23.90 28.92 -22.70
N MET A 124 22.84 29.35 -23.39
CA MET A 124 21.79 28.46 -23.91
C MET A 124 22.26 27.67 -25.14
N ILE A 125 23.18 28.22 -25.95
CA ILE A 125 23.68 27.58 -27.17
C ILE A 125 24.35 26.24 -26.86
N GLY A 126 24.96 26.11 -25.68
CA GLY A 126 25.63 24.88 -25.22
C GLY A 126 24.70 23.68 -25.06
N THR A 127 23.39 23.90 -24.89
CA THR A 127 22.39 22.84 -24.65
C THR A 127 22.13 21.95 -25.86
N GLY A 128 22.46 22.42 -27.08
CA GLY A 128 22.11 21.71 -28.32
C GLY A 128 20.62 21.72 -28.68
N ILE A 129 19.79 22.47 -27.93
CA ILE A 129 18.34 22.57 -28.18
C ILE A 129 18.09 23.61 -29.28
N GLU A 130 17.52 23.15 -30.39
CA GLU A 130 17.25 24.01 -31.54
C GLU A 130 16.24 25.12 -31.21
N GLY A 131 16.64 26.37 -31.40
CA GLY A 131 15.77 27.54 -31.23
C GLY A 131 15.49 27.92 -29.78
N ILE A 132 16.33 27.47 -28.83
CA ILE A 132 16.23 27.90 -27.43
C ILE A 132 16.31 29.42 -27.30
N ASN A 133 15.40 29.96 -26.49
CA ASN A 133 15.27 31.38 -26.21
C ASN A 133 14.58 31.58 -24.85
N GLN A 134 14.58 32.81 -24.36
CA GLN A 134 13.97 33.15 -23.07
C GLN A 134 12.49 32.78 -22.99
N ASP A 135 11.70 33.02 -24.05
CA ASP A 135 10.28 32.65 -24.07
C ASP A 135 10.07 31.14 -23.83
N MET A 136 11.00 30.29 -24.30
CA MET A 136 10.94 28.84 -24.08
C MET A 136 11.27 28.48 -22.64
N VAL A 137 12.27 29.14 -22.05
CA VAL A 137 12.64 28.96 -20.64
C VAL A 137 11.50 29.40 -19.72
N GLU A 138 10.84 30.52 -20.02
CA GLU A 138 9.64 30.97 -19.29
C GLU A 138 8.50 29.95 -19.40
N ARG A 139 8.25 29.39 -20.59
CA ARG A 139 7.25 28.30 -20.74
C ARG A 139 7.61 27.05 -19.94
N TRP A 140 8.89 26.73 -19.78
CA TRP A 140 9.33 25.61 -18.94
C TRP A 140 9.07 25.88 -17.47
N GLN A 141 9.30 27.12 -17.01
CA GLN A 141 8.96 27.53 -15.66
C GLN A 141 7.44 27.38 -15.40
N ASP A 142 6.59 27.89 -16.30
CA ASP A 142 5.13 27.73 -16.19
C ASP A 142 4.71 26.24 -16.15
N LEU A 143 5.37 25.41 -16.95
CA LEU A 143 5.10 23.98 -17.02
C LEU A 143 5.54 23.25 -15.74
N TRP A 144 6.68 23.64 -15.17
CA TRP A 144 7.19 23.13 -13.91
C TRP A 144 6.27 23.48 -12.74
N GLU A 145 5.84 24.74 -12.64
CA GLU A 145 4.91 25.19 -11.61
C GLU A 145 3.58 24.42 -11.69
N ARG A 146 3.08 24.19 -12.91
CA ARG A 146 1.91 23.32 -13.12
C ARG A 146 2.17 21.90 -12.62
N PHE A 147 3.34 21.33 -12.89
CA PHE A 147 3.69 19.99 -12.43
C PHE A 147 3.75 19.91 -10.91
N VAL A 148 4.36 20.89 -10.24
CA VAL A 148 4.44 20.95 -8.77
C VAL A 148 3.04 20.98 -8.13
N LEU A 149 2.10 21.72 -8.73
CA LEU A 149 0.71 21.75 -8.26
C LEU A 149 0.02 20.38 -8.40
N GLU A 150 0.16 19.74 -9.57
CA GLU A 150 -0.43 18.42 -9.83
C GLU A 150 0.20 17.33 -8.96
N LEU A 151 1.52 17.43 -8.71
CA LEU A 151 2.24 16.55 -7.79
C LEU A 151 1.74 16.72 -6.35
N ALA A 152 1.49 17.95 -5.89
CA ALA A 152 0.98 18.20 -4.54
C ALA A 152 -0.42 17.59 -4.33
N ASP A 153 -1.28 17.63 -5.36
CA ASP A 153 -2.60 17.00 -5.31
C ASP A 153 -2.52 15.47 -5.43
N ASP A 154 -1.60 14.96 -6.25
CA ASP A 154 -1.35 13.52 -6.38
C ASP A 154 -0.85 12.89 -5.08
N VAL A 155 0.13 13.50 -4.40
CA VAL A 155 0.66 13.04 -3.10
C VAL A 155 -0.46 12.91 -2.06
N LYS A 156 -1.36 13.90 -2.00
CA LYS A 156 -2.51 13.88 -1.08
C LYS A 156 -3.52 12.80 -1.45
N SER A 157 -3.81 12.65 -2.75
CA SER A 157 -4.79 11.69 -3.25
C SER A 157 -4.31 10.26 -3.03
N LEU A 158 -3.03 10.02 -3.30
CA LEU A 158 -2.41 8.72 -3.10
C LEU A 158 -2.32 8.37 -1.61
N SER A 159 -1.93 9.32 -0.76
CA SER A 159 -1.96 9.12 0.70
C SER A 159 -3.34 8.68 1.23
N LYS A 160 -4.43 9.32 0.78
CA LYS A 160 -5.80 8.93 1.16
C LYS A 160 -6.20 7.55 0.64
N LYS A 161 -5.78 7.20 -0.59
CA LYS A 161 -5.99 5.86 -1.14
C LYS A 161 -5.26 4.83 -0.28
N LEU A 162 -3.98 5.06 0.03
CA LEU A 162 -3.17 4.15 0.84
C LEU A 162 -3.74 3.99 2.25
N GLU A 163 -4.29 5.04 2.85
CA GLU A 163 -5.04 4.95 4.11
C GLU A 163 -6.23 4.00 3.99
N ALA A 164 -7.07 4.17 2.97
CA ALA A 164 -8.23 3.32 2.73
C ALA A 164 -7.84 1.85 2.45
N ASP A 165 -6.79 1.63 1.66
CA ASP A 165 -6.23 0.30 1.41
C ASP A 165 -5.72 -0.32 2.72
N GLY A 166 -5.01 0.47 3.54
CA GLY A 166 -4.49 0.05 4.83
C GLY A 166 -5.58 -0.44 5.78
N TYR A 167 -6.67 0.31 5.90
CA TYR A 167 -7.83 -0.13 6.68
C TYR A 167 -8.47 -1.39 6.10
N SER A 168 -8.65 -1.45 4.78
CA SER A 168 -9.22 -2.63 4.11
C SER A 168 -8.38 -3.90 4.40
N LEU A 169 -7.06 -3.77 4.45
CA LEU A 169 -6.14 -4.86 4.80
C LEU A 169 -6.23 -5.26 6.29
N ILE A 170 -6.49 -4.32 7.21
CA ILE A 170 -6.71 -4.62 8.63
C ILE A 170 -8.05 -5.33 8.82
N GLU A 171 -9.10 -4.85 8.15
CA GLU A 171 -10.47 -5.37 8.23
C GLU A 171 -10.65 -6.72 7.53
N ALA A 172 -9.67 -7.13 6.73
CA ALA A 172 -9.60 -8.46 6.14
C ALA A 172 -9.36 -9.57 7.17
N SER A 173 -9.13 -9.23 8.44
CA SER A 173 -9.03 -10.17 9.56
C SER A 173 -10.10 -9.88 10.61
N PRO A 174 -10.60 -10.90 11.34
CA PRO A 174 -11.36 -10.68 12.57
C PRO A 174 -10.60 -9.76 13.53
N CYS A 175 -11.32 -8.90 14.25
CA CYS A 175 -10.74 -7.99 15.25
C CYS A 175 -10.43 -8.72 16.57
N GLU A 176 -11.32 -9.64 16.95
CA GLU A 176 -11.25 -10.49 18.13
C GLU A 176 -11.58 -11.95 17.79
N ASP A 177 -11.35 -12.85 18.75
CA ASP A 177 -11.73 -14.26 18.62
C ASP A 177 -13.25 -14.37 18.40
N GLU A 178 -13.67 -14.92 17.26
CA GLU A 178 -15.08 -15.04 16.91
C GLU A 178 -15.49 -16.51 16.79
N VAL A 179 -16.47 -16.95 17.60
CA VAL A 179 -17.04 -18.29 17.48
C VAL A 179 -18.00 -18.34 16.29
N VAL A 180 -17.52 -18.85 15.18
CA VAL A 180 -18.25 -18.91 13.91
C VAL A 180 -19.08 -20.17 13.72
N TRP A 181 -18.77 -21.23 14.48
CA TRP A 181 -19.56 -22.44 14.48
C TRP A 181 -19.43 -23.22 15.78
N GLU A 182 -20.55 -23.77 16.23
CA GLU A 182 -20.58 -24.63 17.41
C GLU A 182 -21.56 -25.79 17.21
N ARG A 183 -21.22 -26.96 17.78
CA ARG A 183 -22.11 -28.11 17.81
C ARG A 183 -21.97 -28.90 19.10
N ALA A 184 -23.09 -29.05 19.80
CA ALA A 184 -23.19 -29.97 20.92
C ALA A 184 -23.48 -31.41 20.45
N THR A 185 -22.90 -32.35 21.18
CA THR A 185 -23.23 -33.77 21.16
C THR A 185 -23.71 -34.19 22.56
N GLU A 186 -23.87 -35.49 22.82
CA GLU A 186 -24.25 -35.96 24.15
C GLU A 186 -23.24 -35.52 25.22
N ASN A 187 -21.94 -35.74 24.97
CA ASN A 187 -20.86 -35.55 25.96
C ASN A 187 -19.86 -34.44 25.60
N TYR A 188 -19.91 -33.94 24.36
CA TYR A 188 -18.91 -33.00 23.85
C TYR A 188 -19.55 -31.76 23.24
N LEU A 189 -18.84 -30.65 23.34
CA LEU A 189 -19.06 -29.43 22.58
C LEU A 189 -17.92 -29.28 21.57
N VAL A 190 -18.23 -29.05 20.30
CA VAL A 190 -17.20 -28.77 19.28
C VAL A 190 -17.36 -27.33 18.85
N ARG A 191 -16.28 -26.55 18.95
CA ARG A 191 -16.24 -25.12 18.63
C ARG A 191 -15.24 -24.85 17.52
N VAL A 192 -15.59 -23.98 16.59
CA VAL A 192 -14.70 -23.41 15.58
C VAL A 192 -14.67 -21.91 15.81
N THR A 193 -13.47 -21.38 15.96
CA THR A 193 -13.22 -19.97 16.26
C THR A 193 -12.29 -19.39 15.21
N GLU A 194 -12.70 -18.28 14.61
CA GLU A 194 -11.81 -17.45 13.80
C GLU A 194 -10.99 -16.57 14.75
N LEU A 195 -9.68 -16.49 14.49
CA LEU A 195 -8.72 -15.74 15.28
C LEU A 195 -8.20 -14.56 14.46
N PRO A 196 -7.95 -13.39 15.09
CA PRO A 196 -7.29 -12.27 14.44
C PRO A 196 -5.89 -12.62 13.96
N GLU A 197 -5.52 -12.16 12.76
CA GLU A 197 -4.14 -12.15 12.27
C GLU A 197 -3.55 -10.74 12.26
N ARG A 198 -2.77 -10.46 13.30
CA ARG A 198 -2.16 -9.15 13.52
C ARG A 198 -0.78 -9.01 12.86
N ASP A 199 -0.04 -10.11 12.76
CA ASP A 199 1.33 -10.15 12.26
C ASP A 199 1.46 -11.03 11.02
N PHE A 200 0.49 -10.95 10.10
CA PHE A 200 0.53 -11.72 8.86
C PHE A 200 1.72 -11.31 7.98
N ASP A 201 2.71 -12.20 7.90
CA ASP A 201 3.95 -11.99 7.17
C ASP A 201 3.96 -12.77 5.84
N MET A 202 4.24 -12.03 4.77
CA MET A 202 4.40 -12.54 3.40
C MET A 202 5.82 -12.28 2.87
N GLY A 203 6.79 -12.03 3.76
CA GLY A 203 8.17 -11.68 3.37
C GLY A 203 8.91 -12.77 2.60
N HIS A 204 8.48 -14.03 2.68
CA HIS A 204 9.06 -15.16 1.95
C HIS A 204 8.25 -15.57 0.71
N TRP A 205 7.17 -14.86 0.40
CA TRP A 205 6.33 -15.17 -0.74
C TRP A 205 6.96 -14.63 -2.01
N ASP A 206 6.63 -15.25 -3.14
CA ASP A 206 6.92 -14.69 -4.45
C ASP A 206 6.18 -13.35 -4.62
N ASP A 207 6.84 -12.37 -5.26
CA ASP A 207 6.31 -11.01 -5.39
C ASP A 207 4.98 -10.98 -6.13
N GLU A 208 4.82 -11.79 -7.20
CA GLU A 208 3.59 -11.85 -7.99
C GLU A 208 2.45 -12.47 -7.18
N VAL A 209 2.73 -13.54 -6.44
CA VAL A 209 1.75 -14.19 -5.56
C VAL A 209 1.29 -13.25 -4.46
N ARG A 210 2.24 -12.55 -3.81
CA ARG A 210 1.94 -11.59 -2.74
C ARG A 210 1.07 -10.44 -3.24
N ASP A 211 1.44 -9.83 -4.37
CA ASP A 211 0.67 -8.73 -4.96
C ASP A 211 -0.73 -9.20 -5.36
N GLN A 212 -0.87 -10.39 -5.95
CA GLN A 212 -2.16 -10.96 -6.30
C GLN A 212 -3.04 -11.21 -5.07
N THR A 213 -2.49 -11.73 -3.97
CA THR A 213 -3.22 -11.93 -2.71
C THR A 213 -3.66 -10.60 -2.10
N ILE A 214 -2.78 -9.59 -2.08
CA ILE A 214 -3.14 -8.24 -1.59
C ILE A 214 -4.28 -7.66 -2.43
N CYS A 215 -4.22 -7.76 -3.76
CA CYS A 215 -5.30 -7.32 -4.64
C CYS A 215 -6.61 -8.07 -4.36
N SER A 216 -6.58 -9.40 -4.20
CA SER A 216 -7.77 -10.20 -3.86
C SER A 216 -8.40 -9.76 -2.54
N ILE A 217 -7.58 -9.41 -1.54
CA ILE A 217 -8.05 -8.89 -0.25
C ILE A 217 -8.70 -7.51 -0.41
N LEU A 218 -8.04 -6.59 -1.12
CA LEU A 218 -8.57 -5.24 -1.37
C LEU A 218 -9.88 -5.25 -2.18
N GLU A 219 -10.06 -6.25 -3.05
CA GLU A 219 -11.30 -6.48 -3.79
C GLU A 219 -12.39 -7.19 -2.95
N GLY A 220 -12.10 -7.54 -1.69
CA GLY A 220 -13.00 -8.25 -0.77
C GLY A 220 -13.23 -9.73 -1.12
N LYS A 221 -12.45 -10.29 -2.05
CA LYS A 221 -12.59 -11.68 -2.50
C LYS A 221 -11.95 -12.66 -1.52
N GLU A 222 -10.87 -12.24 -0.89
CA GLU A 222 -10.12 -13.04 0.09
C GLU A 222 -10.01 -12.30 1.42
N ARG A 223 -9.79 -13.08 2.48
CA ARG A 223 -9.57 -12.61 3.85
C ARG A 223 -8.48 -13.45 4.52
N VAL A 224 -7.88 -12.90 5.57
CA VAL A 224 -6.79 -13.53 6.31
C VAL A 224 -7.20 -13.76 7.76
N LEU A 225 -7.02 -14.98 8.27
CA LEU A 225 -7.41 -15.31 9.64
C LEU A 225 -6.60 -16.47 10.20
N GLY A 226 -6.64 -16.63 11.52
CA GLY A 226 -6.34 -17.89 12.18
C GLY A 226 -7.62 -18.70 12.39
N LEU A 227 -7.50 -20.02 12.45
CA LEU A 227 -8.62 -20.93 12.69
C LEU A 227 -8.26 -21.86 13.84
N ARG A 228 -9.09 -21.88 14.88
CA ARG A 228 -8.99 -22.82 16.01
C ARG A 228 -10.20 -23.74 16.05
N VAL A 229 -9.97 -25.02 16.28
CA VAL A 229 -11.01 -26.03 16.49
C VAL A 229 -10.78 -26.71 17.83
N GLU A 230 -11.79 -26.63 18.70
CA GLU A 230 -11.76 -27.18 20.05
C GLU A 230 -12.82 -28.26 20.21
N VAL A 231 -12.47 -29.34 20.92
CA VAL A 231 -13.41 -30.33 21.44
C VAL A 231 -13.39 -30.21 22.96
N LEU A 232 -14.51 -29.77 23.52
CA LEU A 232 -14.68 -29.51 24.95
C LEU A 232 -15.60 -30.56 25.57
N SER A 233 -15.39 -30.83 26.86
CA SER A 233 -16.34 -31.57 27.69
C SER A 233 -17.63 -30.75 27.84
N ARG A 234 -18.80 -31.38 27.63
CA ARG A 234 -20.08 -30.67 27.76
C ARG A 234 -20.43 -30.32 29.20
N GLU A 235 -19.94 -31.07 30.17
CA GLU A 235 -20.30 -30.88 31.58
C GLU A 235 -19.70 -29.60 32.17
N ASN A 236 -18.47 -29.29 31.80
CA ASN A 236 -17.65 -28.26 32.45
C ASN A 236 -16.82 -27.41 31.48
N GLU A 237 -17.04 -27.59 30.16
CA GLU A 237 -16.35 -26.85 29.10
C GLU A 237 -14.82 -26.91 29.17
N ILE A 238 -14.28 -27.98 29.74
CA ILE A 238 -12.84 -28.23 29.72
C ILE A 238 -12.44 -28.65 28.30
N VAL A 239 -11.43 -27.98 27.74
CA VAL A 239 -10.82 -28.35 26.46
C VAL A 239 -10.17 -29.73 26.58
N LEU A 240 -10.64 -30.68 25.77
CA LEU A 240 -10.14 -32.06 25.72
C LEU A 240 -9.18 -32.29 24.54
N GLY A 241 -9.28 -31.45 23.50
CA GLY A 241 -8.37 -31.42 22.36
C GLY A 241 -8.55 -30.14 21.56
N GLU A 242 -7.45 -29.62 21.01
CA GLU A 242 -7.40 -28.34 20.32
C GLU A 242 -6.39 -28.41 19.17
N GLU A 243 -6.77 -27.88 18.01
CA GLU A 243 -5.86 -27.63 16.91
C GLU A 243 -6.08 -26.22 16.37
N SER A 244 -5.00 -25.54 15.99
CA SER A 244 -5.05 -24.21 15.41
C SER A 244 -4.09 -24.06 14.24
N LEU A 245 -4.44 -23.17 13.32
CA LEU A 245 -3.63 -22.80 12.17
C LEU A 245 -3.77 -21.30 11.92
N HIS A 246 -2.65 -20.61 11.73
CA HIS A 246 -2.57 -19.16 11.50
C HIS A 246 -2.14 -18.86 10.06
N GLY A 247 -2.28 -17.59 9.64
CA GLY A 247 -1.93 -17.13 8.30
C GLY A 247 -2.74 -17.76 7.17
N LEU A 248 -4.01 -18.08 7.41
CA LEU A 248 -4.88 -18.65 6.38
C LEU A 248 -5.43 -17.54 5.49
N THR A 249 -5.05 -17.55 4.22
CA THR A 249 -5.75 -16.81 3.15
C THR A 249 -6.86 -17.69 2.60
N VAL A 250 -8.11 -17.23 2.73
CA VAL A 250 -9.30 -17.97 2.28
C VAL A 250 -10.25 -17.04 1.55
N ALA A 251 -11.06 -17.60 0.65
CA ALA A 251 -12.16 -16.86 0.05
C ALA A 251 -13.14 -16.38 1.13
N SER A 252 -13.63 -15.15 1.00
CA SER A 252 -14.44 -14.49 2.03
C SER A 252 -15.73 -15.24 2.38
N ASP A 253 -16.31 -16.00 1.45
CA ASP A 253 -17.54 -16.78 1.63
C ASP A 253 -17.30 -18.27 1.95
N ASP A 254 -16.04 -18.71 2.05
CA ASP A 254 -15.70 -20.11 2.26
C ASP A 254 -15.82 -20.55 3.73
N LYS A 255 -16.86 -21.35 4.01
CA LYS A 255 -17.13 -21.94 5.34
C LYS A 255 -16.34 -23.23 5.63
N SER A 256 -15.61 -23.74 4.63
CA SER A 256 -14.74 -24.90 4.72
C SER A 256 -13.29 -24.53 5.03
N TYR A 257 -12.93 -23.25 4.85
CA TYR A 257 -11.59 -22.70 5.06
C TYR A 257 -10.54 -23.47 4.26
N ALA A 258 -10.73 -23.56 2.95
CA ALA A 258 -9.96 -24.38 2.02
C ALA A 258 -9.84 -25.87 2.42
N GLY A 259 -10.79 -26.36 3.22
CA GLY A 259 -10.79 -27.71 3.79
C GLY A 259 -10.09 -27.84 5.15
N TYR A 260 -9.33 -26.84 5.61
CA TYR A 260 -8.58 -26.89 6.88
C TYR A 260 -9.47 -27.12 8.09
N ARG A 261 -10.71 -26.65 8.08
CA ARG A 261 -11.67 -26.93 9.15
C ARG A 261 -11.83 -28.42 9.41
N ARG A 262 -11.88 -29.24 8.36
CA ARG A 262 -12.02 -30.69 8.48
C ARG A 262 -10.75 -31.34 9.02
N GLU A 263 -9.59 -30.83 8.62
CA GLU A 263 -8.28 -31.32 9.06
C GLU A 263 -8.04 -31.03 10.54
N LEU A 264 -8.25 -29.78 10.97
CA LEU A 264 -8.13 -29.36 12.37
C LEU A 264 -9.11 -30.12 13.26
N LEU A 265 -10.37 -30.30 12.82
CA LEU A 265 -11.34 -31.11 13.56
C LEU A 265 -10.87 -32.55 13.75
N ARG A 266 -10.25 -33.15 12.73
CA ARG A 266 -9.71 -34.51 12.83
C ARG A 266 -8.58 -34.58 13.85
N GLY A 267 -7.69 -33.59 13.86
CA GLY A 267 -6.60 -33.48 14.84
C GLY A 267 -7.13 -33.31 16.27
N ALA A 268 -8.04 -32.35 16.50
CA ALA A 268 -8.63 -32.10 17.81
C ALA A 268 -9.36 -33.34 18.38
N ILE A 269 -10.11 -34.07 17.54
CA ILE A 269 -10.73 -35.35 17.94
C ILE A 269 -9.67 -36.40 18.29
N GLN A 270 -8.58 -36.48 17.54
CA GLN A 270 -7.51 -37.43 17.84
C GLN A 270 -6.83 -37.10 19.18
N GLN A 271 -6.55 -35.82 19.45
CA GLN A 271 -6.02 -35.37 20.74
C GLN A 271 -6.96 -35.74 21.90
N THR A 272 -8.27 -35.55 21.72
CA THR A 272 -9.28 -35.95 22.72
C THR A 272 -9.23 -37.46 22.99
N ARG A 273 -9.11 -38.30 21.96
CA ARG A 273 -8.98 -39.76 22.13
C ARG A 273 -7.71 -40.13 22.87
N ASP A 274 -6.60 -39.48 22.52
CA ASP A 274 -5.30 -39.72 23.15
C ASP A 274 -5.32 -39.33 24.62
N PHE A 275 -5.96 -38.20 24.95
CA PHE A 275 -6.19 -37.74 26.33
C PHE A 275 -6.85 -38.82 27.18
N PHE A 276 -7.99 -39.38 26.74
CA PHE A 276 -8.66 -40.45 27.49
C PHE A 276 -7.85 -41.74 27.54
N SER A 277 -7.16 -42.11 26.46
CA SER A 277 -6.34 -43.32 26.43
C SER A 277 -5.20 -43.30 27.45
N ARG A 278 -4.65 -42.11 27.75
CA ARG A 278 -3.59 -41.91 28.76
C ARG A 278 -4.16 -41.95 30.18
N HIS A 279 -5.30 -41.29 30.41
CA HIS A 279 -5.92 -41.23 31.74
C HIS A 279 -6.59 -42.56 32.15
N LEU A 280 -7.13 -43.33 31.20
CA LEU A 280 -7.66 -44.68 31.45
C LEU A 280 -6.55 -45.73 31.68
N LYS A 281 -5.31 -45.49 31.27
CA LYS A 281 -4.16 -46.37 31.55
C LYS A 281 -3.45 -46.03 32.87
N ALA A 282 -3.72 -44.85 33.43
CA ALA A 282 -3.11 -44.36 34.67
C ALA A 282 -3.99 -44.57 35.91
N ALA A 283 -5.22 -45.07 35.73
CA ALA A 283 -6.19 -45.44 36.77
C ALA A 283 -6.31 -46.96 36.87
#